data_AF-A0A7J4TTI4-F1
#
_entry.id   AF-A0A7J4TTI4-F1
#
_cell.length_a   1.000
_cell.length_b   1.000
_cell.length_c   1.000
_cell.angle_alpha   90.00
_cell.angle_beta   90.00
_cell.angle_gamma   90.00
#
_symmetry.space_group_name_H-M   'P 1'
#
loop_
_entity.id
_entity.type
_entity.pdbx_description
1 polymer ?
#
loop_
_entity_poly.entity_id
_entity_poly.type
_entity_poly.pdbx_seq_one_letter_code
_entity_poly.pdbx_strand_id
1 'polypeptide(L)' 'MVKHLLKCPSCHGYTMKVQCTCGAKTESCRPPKYSPEDKLAVYRRQAKGLG' A
#
# COMPACT_ATOMS: atom_id res chain seq x y z
N MET A 1 -15.60 -2.26 -12.63
CA MET A 1 -14.19 -2.11 -12.18
C MET A 1 -14.10 -0.94 -11.22
N VAL A 2 -13.92 -1.20 -9.92
CA VAL A 2 -13.88 -0.16 -8.89
C VAL A 2 -12.58 0.63 -9.05
N LYS A 3 -12.67 1.93 -9.37
CA LYS A 3 -11.50 2.80 -9.44
C LYS A 3 -11.11 3.18 -8.01
N HIS A 4 -10.09 2.51 -7.48
CA HIS A 4 -9.56 2.82 -6.16
C HIS A 4 -8.74 4.11 -6.19
N LEU A 5 -8.81 4.89 -5.12
CA LEU A 5 -7.92 6.04 -4.93
C LEU A 5 -6.50 5.53 -4.70
N LEU A 6 -5.56 6.03 -5.50
CA LEU A 6 -4.14 5.72 -5.41
C LEU A 6 -3.38 6.98 -4.95
N LYS A 7 -2.27 6.77 -4.27
CA LYS A 7 -1.38 7.82 -3.79
C LYS A 7 0.00 7.61 -4.39
N CYS A 8 0.60 8.71 -4.82
CA CYS A 8 1.98 8.70 -5.26
C CYS A 8 2.91 8.64 -4.03
N PRO A 9 3.84 7.67 -3.95
CA PRO A 9 4.82 7.63 -2.86
C PRO A 9 5.84 8.78 -2.94
N SER A 10 6.07 9.35 -4.13
CA SER A 10 7.08 10.40 -4.36
C SER A 10 6.55 11.83 -4.10
N CYS A 11 5.40 12.21 -4.68
CA CYS A 11 4.85 13.56 -4.53
C CYS A 11 3.63 13.64 -3.60
N HIS A 12 3.17 12.51 -3.06
CA HIS A 12 2.01 12.39 -2.16
C HIS A 12 0.66 12.88 -2.71
N GLY A 13 0.59 13.23 -4.00
CA GLY A 13 -0.66 13.52 -4.69
C GLY A 13 -1.54 12.27 -4.85
N TYR A 14 -2.85 12.48 -4.83
CA TYR A 14 -3.85 11.43 -5.08
C TYR A 14 -4.24 11.40 -6.55
N THR A 15 -4.46 10.20 -7.07
CA THR A 15 -4.89 9.98 -8.46
C THR A 15 -5.63 8.65 -8.59
N MET A 16 -6.38 8.49 -9.68
CA MET A 16 -6.98 7.20 -10.06
C MET A 16 -6.18 6.51 -11.18
N LYS A 17 -5.08 7.13 -11.64
CA LYS A 17 -4.19 6.59 -12.65
C LYS A 17 -3.09 5.77 -12.01
N VAL A 18 -2.62 4.73 -12.71
CA VAL A 18 -1.49 3.87 -12.28
C VAL A 18 -0.16 4.64 -12.26
N GLN A 19 -0.06 5.71 -13.06
CA GLN A 19 1.11 6.57 -13.12
C GLN A 19 0.75 7.99 -12.68
N CYS A 20 1.59 8.55 -11.81
CA CYS A 20 1.47 9.92 -11.36
C CYS A 20 2.03 10.90 -12.41
N THR A 21 1.64 12.17 -12.33
CA THR A 21 2.19 13.24 -13.17
C THR A 21 3.69 13.46 -12.97
N CYS A 22 4.24 13.09 -11.81
CA CYS A 22 5.67 13.09 -11.56
C CYS A 22 6.41 11.87 -12.15
N GLY A 23 5.71 10.96 -12.84
CA GLY A 23 6.28 9.77 -13.48
C GLY A 23 6.34 8.52 -12.61
N ALA A 24 6.20 8.66 -11.28
CA ALA A 24 6.21 7.52 -10.35
C ALA A 24 4.94 6.65 -10.45
N LYS A 25 5.08 5.35 -10.17
CA LYS A 25 3.96 4.41 -10.05
C LYS A 25 3.17 4.70 -8.77
N THR A 26 1.85 4.70 -8.89
CA THR A 26 0.97 5.00 -7.77
C THR A 26 0.57 3.72 -7.03
N GLU A 27 0.32 3.86 -5.74
CA GLU A 27 0.04 2.74 -4.84
C GLU A 27 -1.28 2.92 -4.11
N SER A 28 -1.84 1.83 -3.60
CA SER A 28 -3.07 1.89 -2.80
C SER A 28 -2.84 2.68 -1.52
N CYS A 29 -3.63 3.74 -1.30
CA CYS A 29 -3.58 4.50 -0.05
C CYS A 29 -4.16 3.73 1.14
N ARG A 30 -4.98 2.71 0.86
CA ARG A 30 -5.70 1.99 1.91
C ARG A 30 -4.74 1.06 2.64
N PRO A 31 -4.74 1.06 3.98
CA PRO A 31 -3.99 0.09 4.73
C PRO A 31 -4.52 -1.33 4.47
N PRO A 32 -3.69 -2.36 4.65
CA PRO A 32 -4.16 -3.73 4.64
C PRO A 32 -5.20 -3.94 5.76
N LYS A 33 -6.16 -4.85 5.53
CA LYS A 33 -7.17 -5.18 6.53
C LYS A 33 -6.52 -5.83 7.75
N TYR A 34 -6.96 -5.42 8.94
CA TYR A 34 -6.56 -6.05 10.19
C TYR A 34 -7.42 -7.29 10.47
N SER A 35 -6.80 -8.33 11.05
CA SER A 35 -7.47 -9.53 11.57
C SER A 35 -6.87 -9.81 12.96
N PRO A 36 -7.67 -10.07 13.99
CA PRO A 36 -7.17 -10.47 15.31
C PRO A 36 -6.37 -11.77 15.28
N GLU A 37 -6.76 -12.72 14.43
CA GLU A 37 -6.16 -14.05 14.34
C GLU A 37 -4.82 -14.04 13.60
N ASP A 38 -4.67 -13.13 12.63
CA ASP A 38 -3.44 -12.85 11.87
C ASP A 38 -2.46 -14.02 11.72
N LYS A 39 -2.88 -15.03 10.95
CA LYS A 39 -2.13 -16.28 10.75
C LYS A 39 -0.69 -16.09 10.24
N LEU A 40 -0.38 -14.93 9.65
CA LEU A 40 0.93 -14.62 9.09
C LEU A 40 1.74 -13.63 9.95
N ALA A 41 1.32 -13.37 11.20
CA ALA A 41 1.98 -12.42 12.09
C ALA A 41 3.47 -12.69 12.28
N VAL A 42 3.87 -13.95 12.46
CA VAL A 42 5.27 -14.35 12.67
C VAL A 42 6.11 -13.98 11.44
N TYR A 43 5.69 -14.41 10.26
CA TYR A 43 6.38 -14.12 9.00
C TYR A 43 6.44 -12.61 8.72
N ARG A 44 5.36 -11.86 9.01
CA ARG A 44 5.35 -10.39 8.83
C ARG A 44 6.35 -9.69 9.76
N ARG A 45 6.54 -10.17 11.00
CA ARG A 45 7.55 -9.62 11.93
C ARG A 45 8.96 -9.96 11.46
N GLN A 46 9.20 -11.20 11.05
CA GLN A 46 10.49 -11.63 10.50
C GLN A 46 10.87 -10.85 9.23
N ALA A 47 9.93 -10.65 8.31
CA ALA A 47 10.15 -9.87 7.09
C ALA A 47 10.47 -8.39 7.37
N LYS A 48 10.04 -7.86 8.53
CA LYS A 48 10.41 -6.53 9.02
C LYS A 48 11.76 -6.51 9.77
N GLY A 49 12.39 -7.66 9.99
CA GLY A 49 13.61 -7.79 10.80
C GLY A 49 13.38 -7.71 12.31
N LEU A 50 12.14 -7.94 12.77
CA LEU A 50 11.76 -7.90 14.19
C LEU A 50 11.76 -9.30 14.83
N GLY A 51 12.58 -10.21 14.28
CA GLY A 51 12.69 -11.60 14.68
C GLY A 51 13.79 -11.82 15.70
#